data_AF-A0A917A508-F1
#
_entry.id   AF-A0A917A508-F1
#
_cell.length_a   1.000
_cell.length_b   1.000
_cell.length_c   1.000
_cell.angle_alpha   90.00
_cell.angle_beta   90.00
_cell.angle_gamma   90.00
#
_symmetry.space_group_name_H-M   'P 1'
#
loop_
_entity.id
_entity.type
_entity.pdbx_description
1 polymer ?
#
loop_
_entity_poly.entity_id
_entity_poly.type
_entity_poly.pdbx_seq_one_letter_code
_entity_poly.pdbx_strand_id
1 'polypeptide(L)'
;MPNISFEKLLESNFYNIIFKAIDSFIYSNKASLSVKSHTIIDPNYMKLDDFSIKKVLSRKVQDKFIISDLQVIANIEIKGYTKYGYESDSSNIWLRVKVMYKLKQGIHDFKIMSVVPFESSDYDRSNLGLSPEFVPYIKAKELDDIAEEILKQYYPDALQVPMSLPIDEYLANIGLTKVEGRLTKDSSVFGEMVFKDTEVVFYDSDIPETKLIRKKTILVDPDVICLRNQGSYNNTVVHESVHWLLHRYHNEYKMLFDDNHRLSSSKSDRSSLSSSTWSDYDWMEWQANGIAARILMPKKATKQMVQESFVKYSLEFEQEKKALMFEQVIDDLAEFFQVSRLAVKIRLLQLGYSEFEGTYNYVGNEYIRSYAFEVGGIE
;
A
#
# COMPACT_ATOMS: atom_id res chain seq x y z
N MET A 1 14.08 -17.93 -14.64
CA MET A 1 14.21 -18.82 -13.46
C MET A 1 12.82 -19.31 -13.09
N PRO A 2 12.62 -20.53 -12.55
CA PRO A 2 11.29 -20.94 -12.10
C PRO A 2 10.77 -19.92 -11.09
N ASN A 3 9.47 -19.63 -11.15
CA ASN A 3 8.79 -18.67 -10.28
C ASN A 3 8.71 -19.27 -8.86
N ILE A 4 9.79 -19.12 -8.09
CA ILE A 4 9.88 -19.62 -6.70
C ILE A 4 8.88 -18.80 -5.88
N SER A 5 7.99 -19.45 -5.12
CA SER A 5 7.07 -18.73 -4.23
C SER A 5 7.81 -18.17 -3.01
N PHE A 6 7.21 -17.19 -2.34
CA PHE A 6 7.78 -16.64 -1.12
C PHE A 6 7.97 -17.69 -0.02
N GLU A 7 7.03 -18.64 0.12
CA GLU A 7 7.15 -19.77 1.03
C GLU A 7 8.39 -20.60 0.72
N LYS A 8 8.62 -20.92 -0.55
CA LYS A 8 9.78 -21.70 -1.00
C LYS A 8 11.09 -20.96 -0.76
N LEU A 9 11.10 -19.63 -0.98
CA LEU A 9 12.26 -18.78 -0.68
C LEU A 9 12.58 -18.76 0.82
N LEU A 10 11.56 -18.68 1.69
CA LEU A 10 11.75 -18.78 3.13
C LEU A 10 12.25 -20.17 3.56
N GLU A 11 11.66 -21.24 3.02
CA GLU A 11 12.06 -22.62 3.27
C GLU A 11 13.54 -22.82 2.91
N SER A 12 13.97 -22.40 1.71
CA SER A 12 15.35 -22.63 1.25
C SER A 12 16.37 -21.81 2.01
N ASN A 13 16.10 -20.52 2.23
CA ASN A 13 17.09 -19.59 2.77
C ASN A 13 17.24 -19.70 4.29
N PHE A 14 16.17 -20.13 4.98
CA PHE A 14 16.14 -20.22 6.44
C PHE A 14 15.88 -21.63 6.96
N TYR A 15 16.12 -22.66 6.12
CA TYR A 15 15.88 -24.07 6.44
C TYR A 15 16.41 -24.46 7.81
N ASN A 16 17.71 -24.29 8.04
CA ASN A 16 18.37 -24.74 9.27
C ASN A 16 17.82 -24.06 10.54
N ILE A 17 17.47 -22.77 10.44
CA ILE A 17 16.94 -22.00 11.57
C ILE A 17 15.54 -22.48 11.92
N ILE A 18 14.68 -22.67 10.91
CA ILE A 18 13.31 -23.14 11.09
C ILE A 18 13.32 -24.60 11.57
N PHE A 19 14.11 -25.47 10.93
CA PHE A 19 14.27 -26.87 11.30
C PHE A 19 14.65 -27.01 12.77
N LYS A 20 15.72 -26.32 13.20
CA LYS A 20 16.20 -26.38 14.59
C LYS A 20 15.12 -25.95 15.59
N ALA A 21 14.36 -24.91 15.27
CA ALA A 21 13.31 -24.43 16.16
C ALA A 21 12.13 -25.41 16.25
N ILE A 22 11.72 -26.00 15.13
CA ILE A 22 10.67 -27.02 15.09
C ILE A 22 11.11 -28.29 15.82
N ASP A 23 12.33 -28.78 15.57
CA ASP A 23 12.88 -29.96 16.22
C ASP A 23 13.01 -29.77 17.74
N SER A 24 13.47 -28.60 18.18
CA SER A 24 13.53 -28.24 19.61
C SER A 24 12.13 -28.19 20.25
N PHE A 25 11.14 -27.66 19.52
CA PHE A 25 9.76 -27.62 19.97
C PHE A 25 9.18 -29.03 20.11
N ILE A 26 9.36 -29.89 19.11
CA ILE A 26 8.92 -31.30 19.16
C ILE A 26 9.59 -32.01 20.33
N TYR A 27 10.90 -31.82 20.51
CA TYR A 27 11.64 -32.46 21.58
C TYR A 27 11.12 -32.09 22.97
N SER A 28 10.75 -30.83 23.16
CA SER A 28 10.28 -30.30 24.45
C SER A 28 8.82 -30.64 24.74
N ASN A 29 8.03 -30.97 23.72
CA ASN A 29 6.57 -31.19 23.83
C ASN A 29 6.13 -32.63 23.49
N LYS A 30 7.06 -33.59 23.46
CA LYS A 30 6.76 -35.00 23.09
C LYS A 30 5.55 -35.58 23.82
N ALA A 31 5.40 -35.30 25.12
CA ALA A 31 4.34 -35.86 25.94
C ALA A 31 2.95 -35.22 25.70
N SER A 32 2.89 -33.99 25.18
CA SER A 32 1.65 -33.25 24.96
C SER A 32 1.21 -33.19 23.50
N LEU A 33 2.09 -33.52 22.56
CA LEU A 33 1.78 -33.56 21.14
C LEU A 33 0.94 -34.79 20.80
N SER A 34 -0.32 -34.57 20.42
CA SER A 34 -1.20 -35.62 19.90
C SER A 34 -0.77 -36.02 18.49
N VAL A 35 0.08 -37.04 18.38
CA VAL A 35 0.49 -37.62 17.10
C VAL A 35 -0.39 -38.82 16.76
N LYS A 36 -1.03 -38.80 15.59
CA LYS A 36 -1.76 -39.95 15.07
C LYS A 36 -0.77 -40.89 14.38
N SER A 37 -0.65 -42.11 14.88
CA SER A 37 0.12 -43.20 14.26
C SER A 37 -0.81 -44.36 13.93
N HIS A 38 -0.52 -45.07 12.85
CA HIS A 38 -1.30 -46.25 12.46
C HIS A 38 -0.87 -47.50 13.24
N THR A 39 0.37 -47.50 13.75
CA THR A 39 1.02 -48.71 14.26
C THR A 39 1.49 -48.55 15.72
N ILE A 40 1.82 -47.33 16.15
CA ILE A 40 2.43 -47.04 17.45
C ILE A 40 1.45 -46.23 18.33
N ILE A 41 0.91 -46.86 19.38
CA ILE A 41 -0.09 -46.22 20.25
C ILE A 41 0.56 -45.23 21.22
N ASP A 42 1.75 -45.55 21.75
CA ASP A 42 2.48 -44.71 22.72
C ASP A 42 3.96 -44.56 22.30
N PRO A 43 4.26 -43.59 21.42
CA PRO A 43 5.62 -43.36 20.93
C PRO A 43 6.54 -42.78 22.02
N ASN A 44 7.67 -43.45 22.28
CA ASN A 44 8.69 -42.98 23.23
C ASN A 44 9.81 -42.15 22.56
N TYR A 45 9.81 -42.11 21.23
CA TYR A 45 10.73 -41.31 20.42
C TYR A 45 9.95 -40.53 19.37
N MET A 46 10.28 -39.25 19.24
CA MET A 46 9.84 -38.38 18.16
C MET A 46 11.01 -37.50 17.75
N LYS A 47 11.22 -37.36 16.44
CA LYS A 47 12.22 -36.47 15.85
C LYS A 47 11.69 -35.87 14.56
N LEU A 48 12.06 -34.62 14.29
CA LEU A 48 11.77 -34.00 12.99
C LEU A 48 12.60 -34.70 11.89
N ASP A 49 11.91 -35.14 10.84
CA ASP A 49 12.55 -35.62 9.61
C ASP A 49 12.74 -34.45 8.63
N ASP A 50 11.65 -33.75 8.31
CA ASP A 50 11.66 -32.57 7.44
C ASP A 50 10.42 -31.68 7.70
N PHE A 51 10.38 -30.50 7.10
CA PHE A 51 9.22 -29.61 7.17
C PHE A 51 8.92 -28.93 5.83
N SER A 52 7.69 -28.43 5.68
CA SER A 52 7.32 -27.54 4.59
C SER A 52 6.37 -26.43 5.06
N ILE A 53 6.72 -25.19 4.74
CA ILE A 53 5.84 -24.01 4.81
C ILE A 53 4.77 -24.16 3.72
N LYS A 54 3.53 -24.35 4.16
CA LYS A 54 2.37 -24.41 3.26
C LYS A 54 1.83 -23.05 2.88
N LYS A 55 1.90 -22.09 3.80
CA LYS A 55 1.35 -20.76 3.58
C LYS A 55 1.93 -19.73 4.56
N VAL A 56 2.15 -18.51 4.08
CA VAL A 56 2.27 -17.34 4.96
C VAL A 56 0.88 -16.78 5.27
N LEU A 57 0.46 -16.92 6.52
CA LEU A 57 -0.88 -16.58 6.99
C LEU A 57 -1.07 -15.07 7.18
N SER A 58 -0.05 -14.38 7.70
CA SER A 58 -0.10 -12.95 8.02
C SER A 58 1.26 -12.28 7.78
N ARG A 59 1.25 -10.95 7.57
CA ARG A 59 2.45 -10.12 7.40
C ARG A 59 2.20 -8.78 8.07
N LYS A 60 2.63 -8.60 9.31
CA LYS A 60 2.40 -7.37 10.09
C LYS A 60 3.67 -6.57 10.21
N VAL A 61 3.61 -5.28 9.91
CA VAL A 61 4.74 -4.37 10.07
C VAL A 61 4.76 -3.84 11.50
N GLN A 62 5.88 -4.02 12.20
CA GLN A 62 6.13 -3.49 13.52
C GLN A 62 7.58 -2.98 13.59
N ASP A 63 7.79 -1.69 13.85
CA ASP A 63 9.11 -1.07 14.02
C ASP A 63 10.14 -1.42 12.92
N LYS A 64 9.71 -1.37 11.65
CA LYS A 64 10.50 -1.73 10.44
C LYS A 64 10.80 -3.22 10.27
N PHE A 65 10.29 -4.07 11.16
CA PHE A 65 10.28 -5.52 10.98
C PHE A 65 8.93 -5.98 10.45
N ILE A 66 8.95 -7.11 9.75
CA ILE A 66 7.77 -7.85 9.35
C ILE A 66 7.68 -9.08 10.25
N ILE A 67 6.54 -9.22 10.92
CA ILE A 67 6.18 -10.40 11.69
C ILE A 67 5.22 -11.21 10.84
N SER A 68 5.58 -12.47 10.55
CA SER A 68 4.77 -13.39 9.77
C SER A 68 4.42 -14.63 10.55
N ASP A 69 3.16 -15.03 10.48
CA ASP A 69 2.72 -16.35 10.92
C ASP A 69 2.79 -17.32 9.74
N LEU A 70 3.58 -18.38 9.88
CA LEU A 70 3.76 -19.42 8.88
C LEU A 70 2.93 -20.65 9.27
N GLN A 71 2.15 -21.19 8.32
CA GLN A 71 1.57 -22.51 8.44
C GLN A 71 2.57 -23.54 7.95
N VAL A 72 3.01 -24.43 8.83
CA VAL A 72 4.05 -25.41 8.56
C VAL A 72 3.50 -26.81 8.78
N ILE A 73 3.79 -27.72 7.85
CA ILE A 73 3.67 -29.16 8.08
C ILE A 73 5.06 -29.69 8.48
N ALA A 74 5.15 -30.39 9.60
CA ALA A 74 6.36 -31.06 10.04
C ALA A 74 6.17 -32.56 9.91
N ASN A 75 7.03 -33.21 9.12
CA ASN A 75 7.08 -34.66 9.00
C ASN A 75 7.99 -35.18 10.11
N ILE A 76 7.47 -36.10 10.93
CA ILE A 76 8.15 -36.61 12.10
C ILE A 76 8.34 -38.13 12.00
N GLU A 77 9.53 -38.58 12.39
CA GLU A 77 9.82 -39.98 12.65
C GLU A 77 9.40 -40.29 14.09
N ILE A 78 8.54 -41.29 14.26
CA ILE A 78 8.10 -41.77 15.56
C ILE A 78 8.53 -43.23 15.76
N LYS A 79 8.97 -43.57 16.97
CA LYS A 79 9.32 -44.95 17.34
C LYS A 79 8.70 -45.31 18.68
N GLY A 80 8.38 -46.59 18.84
CA GLY A 80 7.75 -47.11 20.03
C GLY A 80 7.55 -48.61 19.97
N TYR A 81 7.05 -49.17 21.07
CA TYR A 81 6.81 -50.60 21.20
C TYR A 81 5.40 -50.96 20.71
N THR A 82 5.33 -52.02 19.93
CA THR A 82 4.12 -52.67 19.45
C THR A 82 4.06 -54.11 19.97
N LYS A 83 2.99 -54.83 19.64
CA LYS A 83 2.88 -56.28 19.92
C LYS A 83 3.89 -57.14 19.13
N TYR A 84 4.58 -56.59 18.14
CA TYR A 84 5.56 -57.29 17.30
C TYR A 84 7.02 -56.83 17.53
N GLY A 85 7.26 -55.84 18.41
CA GLY A 85 8.60 -55.38 18.76
C GLY A 85 8.72 -53.87 18.79
N TYR A 86 9.93 -53.36 18.57
CA TYR A 86 10.20 -51.93 18.48
C TYR A 86 10.13 -51.52 17.01
N GLU A 87 9.16 -50.67 16.67
CA GLU A 87 8.87 -50.26 15.30
C GLU A 87 9.03 -48.76 15.10
N SER A 88 9.10 -48.35 13.83
CA SER A 88 9.11 -46.96 13.39
C SER A 88 7.91 -46.68 12.49
N ASP A 89 7.28 -45.52 12.66
CA ASP A 89 6.22 -45.00 11.80
C ASP A 89 6.53 -43.53 11.46
N SER A 90 5.84 -42.98 10.47
CA SER A 90 5.91 -41.56 10.13
C SER A 90 4.56 -40.90 10.32
N SER A 91 4.59 -39.66 10.80
CA SER A 91 3.38 -38.87 10.98
C SER A 91 3.67 -37.41 10.69
N ASN A 92 2.61 -36.63 10.53
CA ASN A 92 2.71 -35.21 10.24
C ASN A 92 1.96 -34.41 11.29
N ILE A 93 2.56 -33.32 11.76
CA ILE A 93 1.92 -32.35 12.64
C ILE A 93 1.87 -30.99 11.97
N TRP A 94 0.79 -30.26 12.22
CA TRP A 94 0.61 -28.90 11.74
C TRP A 94 1.04 -27.92 12.83
N LEU A 95 1.91 -26.98 12.45
CA LEU A 95 2.50 -25.99 13.35
C LEU A 95 2.28 -24.59 12.80
N ARG A 96 2.10 -23.63 13.71
CA ARG A 96 2.23 -22.20 13.43
C ARG A 96 3.60 -21.74 13.91
N VAL A 97 4.42 -21.28 12.97
CA VAL A 97 5.74 -20.72 13.26
C VAL A 97 5.67 -19.22 13.06
N LYS A 98 5.83 -18.46 14.14
CA LYS A 98 5.89 -16.99 14.08
C LYS A 98 7.34 -16.57 13.87
N VAL A 99 7.58 -15.78 12.82
CA VAL A 99 8.91 -15.32 12.43
C VAL A 99 8.94 -13.80 12.34
N MET A 100 10.11 -13.23 12.55
CA MET A 100 10.38 -11.80 12.43
C MET A 100 11.59 -11.59 11.53
N TYR A 101 11.50 -10.65 10.60
CA TYR A 101 12.59 -10.32 9.67
C TYR A 101 12.49 -8.89 9.17
N LYS A 102 13.58 -8.36 8.60
CA LYS A 102 13.58 -7.12 7.83
C LYS A 102 13.54 -7.45 6.34
N LEU A 103 12.65 -6.80 5.61
CA LEU A 103 12.61 -6.87 4.15
C LEU A 103 13.18 -5.57 3.58
N LYS A 104 14.45 -5.61 3.18
CA LYS A 104 15.20 -4.48 2.63
C LYS A 104 16.41 -5.00 1.88
N GLN A 105 16.38 -4.95 0.55
CA GLN A 105 17.40 -5.54 -0.34
C GLN A 105 17.66 -7.00 0.02
N GLY A 106 16.58 -7.78 0.09
CA GLY A 106 16.61 -9.14 0.64
C GLY A 106 15.98 -9.24 2.02
N ILE A 107 15.98 -10.47 2.56
CA ILE A 107 15.47 -10.79 3.88
C ILE A 107 16.65 -10.86 4.85
N HIS A 108 16.61 -10.02 5.88
CA HIS A 108 17.67 -9.89 6.89
C HIS A 108 17.11 -10.04 8.31
N ASP A 109 17.99 -10.23 9.28
CA ASP A 109 17.64 -10.30 10.72
C ASP A 109 16.53 -11.33 11.04
N PHE A 110 16.50 -12.45 10.30
CA PHE A 110 15.47 -13.47 10.43
C PHE A 110 15.55 -14.19 11.79
N LYS A 111 14.45 -14.21 12.53
CA LYS A 111 14.33 -14.80 13.88
C LYS A 111 13.04 -15.58 14.03
N ILE A 112 13.11 -16.70 14.73
CA ILE A 112 11.93 -17.44 15.20
C ILE A 112 11.46 -16.79 16.50
N MET A 113 10.19 -16.40 16.56
CA MET A 113 9.57 -15.85 17.77
C MET A 113 8.88 -16.94 18.59
N SER A 114 8.15 -17.84 17.93
CA SER A 114 7.46 -18.95 18.59
C SER A 114 7.11 -20.06 17.62
N VAL A 115 7.05 -21.29 18.13
CA VAL A 115 6.48 -22.45 17.45
C VAL A 115 5.37 -23.00 18.34
N VAL A 116 4.17 -23.16 17.78
CA VAL A 116 3.01 -23.69 18.49
C VAL A 116 2.23 -24.64 17.57
N PRO A 117 1.40 -25.56 18.10
CA PRO A 117 0.47 -26.33 17.28
C PRO A 117 -0.43 -25.40 16.48
N PHE A 118 -0.76 -25.79 15.25
CA PHE A 118 -1.68 -25.02 14.42
C PHE A 118 -3.12 -25.43 14.67
N GLU A 119 -3.96 -24.47 15.05
CA GLU A 119 -5.42 -24.63 15.08
C GLU A 119 -6.08 -23.82 13.95
N SER A 120 -7.20 -24.29 13.40
CA SER A 120 -7.90 -23.54 12.35
C SER A 120 -8.49 -22.21 12.85
N SER A 121 -8.81 -22.14 14.14
CA SER A 121 -9.30 -20.95 14.86
C SER A 121 -8.23 -19.86 15.02
N ASP A 122 -6.95 -20.23 14.98
CA ASP A 122 -5.81 -19.31 15.14
C ASP A 122 -5.59 -18.35 13.96
N TYR A 123 -6.30 -18.58 12.85
CA TYR A 123 -6.18 -17.78 11.63
C TYR A 123 -7.09 -16.55 11.68
N ASP A 124 -6.57 -15.45 12.22
CA ASP A 124 -7.26 -14.16 12.21
C ASP A 124 -7.24 -13.52 10.81
N ARG A 125 -8.35 -13.69 10.08
CA ARG A 125 -8.57 -13.08 8.76
C ARG A 125 -8.85 -11.58 8.82
N SER A 126 -9.18 -11.05 9.99
CA SER A 126 -9.58 -9.64 10.14
C SER A 126 -8.39 -8.69 10.19
N ASN A 127 -7.20 -9.20 10.54
CA ASN A 127 -5.97 -8.43 10.67
C ASN A 127 -4.77 -9.16 10.06
N LEU A 128 -4.68 -9.12 8.72
CA LEU A 128 -3.59 -9.75 7.97
C LEU A 128 -2.33 -8.85 7.86
N GLY A 129 -2.50 -7.53 8.03
CA GLY A 129 -1.47 -6.53 7.79
C GLY A 129 -1.29 -6.25 6.29
N LEU A 130 -0.40 -7.00 5.63
CA LEU A 130 -0.10 -6.87 4.21
C LEU A 130 -0.68 -8.04 3.39
N SER A 131 -0.94 -7.78 2.11
CA SER A 131 -1.34 -8.76 1.10
C SER A 131 -0.23 -9.80 0.83
N PRO A 132 -0.53 -10.89 0.08
CA PRO A 132 0.49 -11.83 -0.37
C PRO A 132 1.67 -11.18 -1.09
N GLU A 133 1.44 -10.12 -1.87
CA GLU A 133 2.47 -9.30 -2.53
C GLU A 133 2.87 -8.06 -1.70
N PHE A 134 2.67 -8.08 -0.38
CA PHE A 134 3.15 -7.05 0.54
C PHE A 134 2.54 -5.64 0.35
N VAL A 135 1.35 -5.54 -0.26
CA VAL A 135 0.57 -4.29 -0.32
C VAL A 135 -0.25 -4.14 0.97
N PRO A 136 -0.27 -2.97 1.63
CA PRO A 136 -1.06 -2.78 2.84
C PRO A 136 -2.56 -2.89 2.56
N TYR A 137 -3.29 -3.57 3.44
CA TYR A 137 -4.76 -3.57 3.38
C TYR A 137 -5.30 -2.27 3.98
N ILE A 138 -5.79 -1.37 3.12
CA ILE A 138 -6.36 -0.07 3.50
C ILE A 138 -7.81 0.01 3.05
N LYS A 139 -8.72 0.35 3.96
CA LYS A 139 -10.15 0.57 3.65
C LYS A 139 -10.38 2.03 3.27
N ALA A 140 -11.40 2.29 2.46
CA ALA A 140 -11.74 3.64 2.01
C ALA A 140 -11.96 4.62 3.18
N LYS A 141 -12.55 4.15 4.28
CA LYS A 141 -12.78 4.95 5.49
C LYS A 141 -11.51 5.34 6.25
N GLU A 142 -10.39 4.66 6.00
CA GLU A 142 -9.11 4.88 6.68
C GLU A 142 -8.21 5.86 5.92
N LEU A 143 -8.56 6.24 4.69
CA LEU A 143 -7.71 7.09 3.83
C LEU A 143 -7.47 8.48 4.43
N ASP A 144 -8.47 9.08 5.08
CA ASP A 144 -8.33 10.39 5.75
C ASP A 144 -7.41 10.28 6.96
N ASP A 145 -7.59 9.26 7.79
CA ASP A 145 -6.76 9.04 8.98
C ASP A 145 -5.30 8.80 8.57
N ILE A 146 -5.05 8.01 7.52
CA ILE A 146 -3.69 7.74 7.02
C ILE A 146 -3.04 9.00 6.46
N ALA A 147 -3.78 9.81 5.69
CA ALA A 147 -3.27 11.08 5.18
C ALA A 147 -2.92 12.04 6.33
N GLU A 148 -3.75 12.12 7.37
CA GLU A 148 -3.48 12.93 8.55
C GLU A 148 -2.28 12.40 9.34
N GLU A 149 -2.10 11.10 9.51
CA GLU A 149 -0.90 10.54 10.16
C GLU A 149 0.39 10.84 9.37
N ILE A 150 0.34 10.78 8.04
CA ILE A 150 1.47 11.19 7.18
C ILE A 150 1.79 12.66 7.41
N LEU A 151 0.79 13.53 7.42
CA LEU A 151 0.99 14.96 7.69
C LEU A 151 1.51 15.21 9.11
N LYS A 152 0.97 14.54 10.14
CA LYS A 152 1.48 14.66 11.52
C LYS A 152 2.97 14.33 11.60
N GLN A 153 3.42 13.34 10.83
CA GLN A 153 4.81 12.90 10.85
C GLN A 153 5.75 13.80 10.04
N TYR A 154 5.31 14.28 8.86
CA TYR A 154 6.23 14.93 7.90
C TYR A 154 5.91 16.40 7.62
N TYR A 155 4.72 16.89 7.97
CA TYR A 155 4.33 18.30 7.81
C TYR A 155 3.14 18.68 8.71
N PRO A 156 3.32 18.75 10.05
CA PRO A 156 2.22 18.87 11.00
C PRO A 156 1.46 20.21 10.92
N ASP A 157 2.10 21.27 10.41
CA ASP A 157 1.50 22.60 10.31
C ASP A 157 0.27 22.64 9.39
N ALA A 158 0.26 21.80 8.34
CA ALA A 158 -0.89 21.66 7.43
C ALA A 158 -2.17 21.12 8.11
N LEU A 159 -2.07 20.62 9.35
CA LEU A 159 -3.21 20.18 10.16
C LEU A 159 -3.68 21.23 11.18
N GLN A 160 -2.84 22.25 11.45
CA GLN A 160 -3.15 23.29 12.43
C GLN A 160 -3.95 24.43 11.79
N VAL A 161 -3.48 24.90 10.63
CA VAL A 161 -4.06 26.02 9.89
C VAL A 161 -4.22 25.62 8.42
N PRO A 162 -5.32 25.97 7.75
CA PRO A 162 -5.44 25.76 6.31
C PRO A 162 -4.27 26.41 5.56
N MET A 163 -3.64 25.65 4.67
CA MET A 163 -2.56 26.13 3.80
C MET A 163 -2.43 25.24 2.57
N SER A 164 -1.84 25.76 1.48
CA SER A 164 -1.27 24.92 0.44
C SER A 164 -0.05 24.18 1.00
N LEU A 165 0.11 22.92 0.59
CA LEU A 165 1.25 22.11 1.01
C LEU A 165 2.53 22.56 0.28
N PRO A 166 3.59 23.00 0.97
CA PRO A 166 4.85 23.33 0.33
C PRO A 166 5.56 22.04 -0.09
N ILE A 167 5.37 21.65 -1.35
CA ILE A 167 5.72 20.32 -1.88
C ILE A 167 7.20 19.97 -1.62
N ASP A 168 8.13 20.88 -1.94
CA ASP A 168 9.56 20.57 -1.81
C ASP A 168 10.00 20.42 -0.34
N GLU A 169 9.42 21.18 0.59
CA GLU A 169 9.68 21.05 2.03
C GLU A 169 9.07 19.76 2.59
N TYR A 170 7.84 19.43 2.20
CA TYR A 170 7.19 18.17 2.53
C TYR A 170 8.04 16.96 2.07
N LEU A 171 8.55 16.98 0.84
CA LEU A 171 9.43 15.93 0.32
C LEU A 171 10.75 15.86 1.10
N ALA A 172 11.36 17.01 1.41
CA ALA A 172 12.60 17.07 2.17
C ALA A 172 12.43 16.47 3.58
N ASN A 173 11.29 16.71 4.25
CA ASN A 173 10.97 16.15 5.56
C ASN A 173 10.82 14.62 5.53
N ILE A 174 10.35 14.04 4.41
CA ILE A 174 10.34 12.58 4.20
C ILE A 174 11.75 12.05 3.89
N GLY A 175 12.63 12.91 3.39
CA GLY A 175 13.94 12.57 2.85
C GLY A 175 13.82 11.96 1.45
N LEU A 176 12.96 12.56 0.62
CA LEU A 176 12.82 12.31 -0.82
C LEU A 176 13.44 13.46 -1.62
N THR A 177 13.92 13.13 -2.81
CA THR A 177 14.35 14.08 -3.83
C THR A 177 13.41 14.04 -5.03
N LYS A 178 13.45 15.07 -5.87
CA LYS A 178 12.65 15.17 -7.09
C LYS A 178 13.56 15.47 -8.28
N VAL A 179 13.32 14.82 -9.41
CA VAL A 179 13.97 15.10 -10.70
C VAL A 179 12.90 15.26 -11.75
N GLU A 180 12.99 16.36 -12.50
CA GLU A 180 12.05 16.67 -13.58
C GLU A 180 12.63 16.25 -14.92
N GLY A 181 11.78 15.72 -15.79
CA GLY A 181 12.12 15.43 -17.17
C GLY A 181 11.04 14.60 -17.85
N ARG A 182 10.97 14.69 -19.18
CA ARG A 182 9.97 13.98 -19.96
C ARG A 182 10.21 12.47 -19.90
N LEU A 183 9.22 11.71 -19.43
CA LEU A 183 9.40 10.28 -19.10
C LEU A 183 9.05 9.37 -20.28
N THR A 184 8.09 9.78 -21.09
CA THR A 184 7.72 9.07 -22.33
C THR A 184 7.51 10.02 -23.49
N LYS A 185 7.72 9.54 -24.72
CA LYS A 185 7.51 10.34 -25.95
C LYS A 185 6.05 10.75 -26.17
N ASP A 186 5.11 10.03 -25.58
CA ASP A 186 3.68 10.25 -25.73
C ASP A 186 3.03 10.88 -24.49
N SER A 187 3.83 11.24 -23.47
CA SER A 187 3.36 11.79 -22.19
C SER A 187 2.30 10.92 -21.49
N SER A 188 2.42 9.59 -21.61
CA SER A 188 1.52 8.60 -20.99
C SER A 188 1.85 8.29 -19.52
N VAL A 189 3.06 8.63 -19.06
CA VAL A 189 3.50 8.50 -17.67
C VAL A 189 3.87 9.89 -17.15
N PHE A 190 3.19 10.34 -16.10
CA PHE A 190 3.42 11.67 -15.51
C PHE A 190 4.34 11.65 -14.30
N GLY A 191 4.49 10.50 -13.63
CA GLY A 191 5.40 10.34 -12.50
C GLY A 191 5.84 8.89 -12.31
N GLU A 192 6.99 8.73 -11.67
CA GLU A 192 7.48 7.43 -11.21
C GLU A 192 8.26 7.56 -9.90
N MET A 193 8.12 6.55 -9.04
CA MET A 193 8.91 6.47 -7.80
C MET A 193 10.09 5.50 -7.95
N VAL A 194 11.31 5.99 -7.71
CA VAL A 194 12.55 5.20 -7.74
C VAL A 194 12.85 4.54 -6.39
N PHE A 195 12.64 3.21 -6.32
CA PHE A 195 12.86 2.42 -5.10
C PHE A 195 14.31 1.91 -4.94
N LYS A 196 15.05 1.79 -6.05
CA LYS A 196 16.44 1.32 -6.09
C LYS A 196 17.23 2.18 -7.08
N ASP A 197 18.50 2.45 -6.79
CA ASP A 197 19.40 3.15 -7.72
C ASP A 197 19.33 2.48 -9.09
N THR A 198 18.98 3.24 -10.13
CA THR A 198 18.70 2.72 -11.46
C THR A 198 18.99 3.76 -12.54
N GLU A 199 19.34 3.28 -13.73
CA GLU A 199 19.35 4.11 -14.93
C GLU A 199 17.91 4.32 -15.40
N VAL A 200 17.58 5.54 -15.76
CA VAL A 200 16.27 5.96 -16.28
C VAL A 200 16.47 6.74 -17.56
N VAL A 201 15.61 6.49 -18.55
CA VAL A 201 15.60 7.20 -19.82
C VAL A 201 14.64 8.38 -19.73
N PHE A 202 15.14 9.57 -19.97
CA PHE A 202 14.36 10.78 -20.19
C PHE A 202 14.37 11.14 -21.68
N TYR A 203 13.48 12.01 -22.11
CA TYR A 203 13.43 12.49 -23.49
C TYR A 203 13.65 14.01 -23.53
N ASP A 204 14.74 14.45 -24.16
CA ASP A 204 14.93 15.85 -24.55
C ASP A 204 14.68 15.98 -26.05
N SER A 205 13.65 16.72 -26.44
CA SER A 205 13.30 16.93 -27.86
C SER A 205 13.20 15.61 -28.66
N ASP A 206 12.58 14.58 -28.04
CA ASP A 206 12.44 13.19 -28.51
C ASP A 206 13.74 12.35 -28.62
N ILE A 207 14.86 12.92 -28.19
CA ILE A 207 16.15 12.23 -28.07
C ILE A 207 16.24 11.59 -26.68
N PRO A 208 16.44 10.26 -26.58
CA PRO A 208 16.57 9.59 -25.29
C PRO A 208 17.91 9.93 -24.61
N GLU A 209 17.83 10.35 -23.36
CA GLU A 209 18.98 10.62 -22.48
C GLU A 209 18.89 9.72 -21.23
N THR A 210 19.88 8.86 -21.02
CA THR A 210 19.93 7.97 -19.85
C THR A 210 20.64 8.66 -18.69
N LYS A 211 19.99 8.71 -17.52
CA LYS A 211 20.56 9.25 -16.28
C LYS A 211 20.53 8.21 -15.17
N LEU A 212 21.61 8.13 -14.39
CA LEU A 212 21.63 7.34 -13.15
C LEU A 212 20.89 8.10 -12.05
N ILE A 213 19.76 7.56 -11.60
CA ILE A 213 18.92 8.14 -10.56
C ILE A 213 19.08 7.33 -9.28
N ARG A 214 19.24 8.01 -8.15
CA ARG A 214 19.34 7.40 -6.83
C ARG A 214 17.96 6.99 -6.31
N LYS A 215 17.90 5.94 -5.50
CA LYS A 215 16.71 5.59 -4.71
C LYS A 215 16.21 6.79 -3.92
N LYS A 216 14.92 6.80 -3.56
CA LYS A 216 14.25 7.93 -2.89
C LYS A 216 14.10 9.16 -3.78
N THR A 217 14.05 8.97 -5.10
CA THR A 217 13.79 10.06 -6.04
C THR A 217 12.44 9.86 -6.71
N ILE A 218 11.61 10.91 -6.67
CA ILE A 218 10.41 11.04 -7.48
C ILE A 218 10.82 11.60 -8.84
N LEU A 219 10.40 10.95 -9.90
CA LEU A 219 10.47 11.45 -11.25
C LEU A 219 9.12 12.06 -11.60
N VAL A 220 9.14 13.23 -12.23
CA VAL A 220 7.91 13.90 -12.66
C VAL A 220 8.12 14.52 -14.03
N ASP A 221 7.15 14.29 -14.91
CA ASP A 221 7.12 14.90 -16.23
C ASP A 221 6.52 16.31 -16.13
N PRO A 222 7.30 17.40 -16.36
CA PRO A 222 6.80 18.76 -16.24
C PRO A 222 5.72 19.09 -17.29
N ASP A 223 5.63 18.32 -18.40
CA ASP A 223 4.58 18.51 -19.41
C ASP A 223 3.18 18.33 -18.82
N VAL A 224 3.03 17.66 -17.67
CA VAL A 224 1.74 17.55 -16.96
C VAL A 224 1.16 18.92 -16.59
N ILE A 225 2.01 19.94 -16.38
CA ILE A 225 1.57 21.31 -16.10
C ILE A 225 0.87 21.88 -17.34
N CYS A 226 1.50 21.71 -18.51
CA CYS A 226 1.00 22.20 -19.80
C CYS A 226 -0.24 21.42 -20.27
N LEU A 227 -0.23 20.10 -20.13
CA LEU A 227 -1.32 19.21 -20.56
C LEU A 227 -2.54 19.27 -19.64
N ARG A 228 -2.33 19.64 -18.36
CA ARG A 228 -3.38 19.70 -17.34
C ARG A 228 -3.34 21.03 -16.60
N ASN A 229 -2.59 21.10 -15.50
CA ASN A 229 -2.39 22.30 -14.66
C ASN A 229 -1.38 22.03 -13.55
N GLN A 230 -0.94 23.09 -12.86
CA GLN A 230 -0.05 23.01 -11.70
C GLN A 230 -0.58 22.09 -10.58
N GLY A 231 -1.89 22.04 -10.39
CA GLY A 231 -2.51 21.16 -9.41
C GLY A 231 -2.37 19.67 -9.73
N SER A 232 -2.38 19.31 -11.01
CA SER A 232 -2.07 17.94 -11.45
C SER A 232 -0.62 17.57 -11.20
N TYR A 233 0.32 18.49 -11.44
CA TYR A 233 1.72 18.29 -11.08
C TYR A 233 1.89 18.02 -9.58
N ASN A 234 1.31 18.88 -8.73
CA ASN A 234 1.40 18.72 -7.27
C ASN A 234 0.81 17.39 -6.82
N ASN A 235 -0.32 16.98 -7.40
CA ASN A 235 -0.94 15.68 -7.13
C ASN A 235 -0.02 14.53 -7.52
N THR A 236 0.56 14.54 -8.72
CA THR A 236 1.51 13.50 -9.16
C THR A 236 2.69 13.37 -8.19
N VAL A 237 3.29 14.49 -7.77
CA VAL A 237 4.43 14.44 -6.83
C VAL A 237 4.02 13.86 -5.47
N VAL A 238 2.88 14.30 -4.91
CA VAL A 238 2.41 13.75 -3.63
C VAL A 238 2.00 12.28 -3.77
N HIS A 239 1.38 11.89 -4.89
CA HIS A 239 1.03 10.51 -5.22
C HIS A 239 2.26 9.60 -5.18
N GLU A 240 3.34 9.96 -5.87
CA GLU A 240 4.58 9.17 -5.84
C GLU A 240 5.20 9.11 -4.43
N SER A 241 5.05 10.16 -3.63
CA SER A 241 5.47 10.14 -2.22
C SER A 241 4.69 9.08 -1.40
N VAL A 242 3.41 8.86 -1.70
CA VAL A 242 2.59 7.83 -1.05
C VAL A 242 3.08 6.44 -1.43
N HIS A 243 3.45 6.20 -2.70
CA HIS A 243 4.10 4.96 -3.10
C HIS A 243 5.37 4.70 -2.30
N TRP A 244 6.20 5.72 -2.10
CA TRP A 244 7.39 5.58 -1.24
C TRP A 244 7.04 5.29 0.23
N LEU A 245 6.00 5.91 0.79
CA LEU A 245 5.69 5.72 2.20
C LEU A 245 5.09 4.35 2.48
N LEU A 246 4.13 3.92 1.64
CA LEU A 246 3.25 2.77 1.91
C LEU A 246 3.59 1.52 1.10
N HIS A 247 4.16 1.65 -0.10
CA HIS A 247 4.33 0.54 -1.04
C HIS A 247 5.78 0.03 -1.16
N ARG A 248 6.65 0.38 -0.20
CA ARG A 248 8.04 -0.11 -0.18
C ARG A 248 8.16 -1.61 -0.06
N TYR A 249 7.37 -2.24 0.81
CA TYR A 249 7.49 -3.69 1.03
C TYR A 249 7.04 -4.49 -0.18
N HIS A 250 6.05 -4.00 -0.95
CA HIS A 250 5.70 -4.58 -2.25
C HIS A 250 6.90 -4.55 -3.20
N ASN A 251 7.54 -3.39 -3.36
CA ASN A 251 8.69 -3.25 -4.27
C ASN A 251 9.90 -4.08 -3.83
N GLU A 252 10.23 -4.11 -2.54
CA GLU A 252 11.28 -4.96 -1.99
C GLU A 252 10.95 -6.45 -2.18
N TYR A 253 9.69 -6.85 -2.07
CA TYR A 253 9.22 -8.21 -2.36
C TYR A 253 9.41 -8.58 -3.83
N LYS A 254 9.02 -7.71 -4.78
CA LYS A 254 9.22 -7.97 -6.22
C LYS A 254 10.71 -8.10 -6.55
N MET A 255 11.56 -7.28 -5.93
CA MET A 255 13.02 -7.36 -6.08
C MET A 255 13.64 -8.67 -5.58
N LEU A 256 12.94 -9.50 -4.79
CA LEU A 256 13.43 -10.84 -4.42
C LEU A 256 13.39 -11.83 -5.59
N PHE A 257 12.53 -11.59 -6.58
CA PHE A 257 12.28 -12.51 -7.70
C PHE A 257 12.68 -11.94 -9.04
N ASP A 258 12.83 -10.61 -9.13
CA ASP A 258 13.27 -9.92 -10.33
C ASP A 258 14.26 -8.79 -9.99
N ASP A 259 15.54 -9.03 -10.27
CA ASP A 259 16.61 -8.04 -10.10
C ASP A 259 16.46 -6.79 -11.01
N ASN A 260 15.59 -6.89 -12.04
CA ASN A 260 15.26 -5.79 -12.94
C ASN A 260 14.03 -4.99 -12.49
N HIS A 261 13.31 -5.40 -11.45
CA HIS A 261 12.23 -4.61 -10.86
C HIS A 261 12.81 -3.39 -10.13
N ARG A 262 12.83 -2.23 -10.80
CA ARG A 262 13.55 -1.02 -10.32
C ARG A 262 12.66 0.21 -10.14
N LEU A 263 11.51 0.23 -10.81
CA LEU A 263 10.61 1.38 -10.92
C LEU A 263 9.16 0.97 -10.64
N SER A 264 8.39 1.87 -10.05
CA SER A 264 6.92 1.81 -10.03
C SER A 264 6.44 3.06 -10.77
N SER A 265 5.86 2.87 -11.95
CA SER A 265 5.30 3.97 -12.75
C SER A 265 3.85 4.19 -12.34
N SER A 266 3.37 5.43 -12.31
CA SER A 266 1.93 5.71 -12.36
C SER A 266 1.46 5.67 -13.82
N LYS A 267 0.65 4.68 -14.18
CA LYS A 267 0.02 4.62 -15.51
C LYS A 267 -1.35 5.28 -15.48
N SER A 268 -1.66 6.07 -16.49
CA SER A 268 -2.98 6.70 -16.64
C SER A 268 -4.12 5.66 -16.67
N ASP A 269 -5.05 5.80 -15.73
CA ASP A 269 -6.43 5.28 -15.66
C ASP A 269 -6.71 3.87 -16.20
N ARG A 270 -6.71 2.89 -15.30
CA ARG A 270 -7.49 1.64 -15.42
C ARG A 270 -8.78 1.72 -14.59
N SER A 271 -9.57 2.76 -14.79
CA SER A 271 -10.75 3.06 -13.95
C SER A 271 -12.02 2.24 -14.28
N SER A 272 -11.96 1.26 -15.18
CA SER A 272 -13.15 0.53 -15.68
C SER A 272 -13.35 -0.90 -15.14
N LEU A 273 -12.50 -1.37 -14.21
CA LEU A 273 -12.59 -2.73 -13.67
C LEU A 273 -13.23 -2.75 -12.28
N SER A 274 -14.14 -3.69 -12.02
CA SER A 274 -14.71 -3.90 -10.69
C SER A 274 -13.63 -4.28 -9.68
N SER A 275 -13.73 -3.80 -8.43
CA SER A 275 -12.72 -4.06 -7.39
C SER A 275 -12.42 -5.53 -7.10
N SER A 276 -13.32 -6.45 -7.49
CA SER A 276 -13.13 -7.90 -7.40
C SER A 276 -12.05 -8.47 -8.34
N THR A 277 -11.62 -7.72 -9.35
CA THR A 277 -10.60 -8.13 -10.33
C THR A 277 -9.31 -7.30 -10.25
N TRP A 278 -9.21 -6.43 -9.24
CA TRP A 278 -8.05 -5.57 -9.05
C TRP A 278 -6.81 -6.39 -8.67
N SER A 279 -5.72 -6.13 -9.37
CA SER A 279 -4.38 -6.59 -8.98
C SER A 279 -3.87 -5.82 -7.77
N ASP A 280 -2.81 -6.33 -7.13
CA ASP A 280 -2.10 -5.61 -6.06
C ASP A 280 -1.64 -4.21 -6.51
N TYR A 281 -1.26 -4.06 -7.79
CA TYR A 281 -0.89 -2.76 -8.37
C TYR A 281 -2.10 -1.82 -8.48
N ASP A 282 -3.28 -2.30 -8.92
CA ASP A 282 -4.49 -1.46 -8.99
C ASP A 282 -4.90 -0.96 -7.58
N TRP A 283 -4.73 -1.81 -6.56
CA TRP A 283 -4.93 -1.39 -5.17
C TRP A 283 -3.94 -0.31 -4.73
N MET A 284 -2.66 -0.44 -5.09
CA MET A 284 -1.64 0.58 -4.79
C MET A 284 -1.98 1.93 -5.42
N GLU A 285 -2.35 1.95 -6.70
CA GLU A 285 -2.74 3.18 -7.40
C GLU A 285 -4.00 3.81 -6.78
N TRP A 286 -5.01 3.01 -6.43
CA TRP A 286 -6.20 3.51 -5.74
C TRP A 286 -5.86 4.10 -4.36
N GLN A 287 -4.98 3.45 -3.59
CA GLN A 287 -4.50 3.96 -2.30
C GLN A 287 -3.75 5.27 -2.46
N ALA A 288 -2.78 5.33 -3.40
CA ALA A 288 -1.97 6.52 -3.65
C ALA A 288 -2.83 7.71 -4.11
N ASN A 289 -3.72 7.50 -5.09
CA ASN A 289 -4.67 8.51 -5.55
C ASN A 289 -5.58 9.02 -4.43
N GLY A 290 -6.14 8.10 -3.64
CA GLY A 290 -7.05 8.44 -2.54
C GLY A 290 -6.36 9.23 -1.43
N ILE A 291 -5.14 8.85 -1.05
CA ILE A 291 -4.38 9.45 0.06
C ILE A 291 -3.74 10.77 -0.39
N ALA A 292 -3.16 10.85 -1.59
CA ALA A 292 -2.52 12.08 -2.07
C ALA A 292 -3.48 13.27 -2.11
N ALA A 293 -4.72 13.06 -2.59
CA ALA A 293 -5.76 14.08 -2.56
C ALA A 293 -6.09 14.57 -1.15
N ARG A 294 -6.00 13.69 -0.15
CA ARG A 294 -6.29 14.00 1.27
C ARG A 294 -5.12 14.66 1.99
N ILE A 295 -3.88 14.36 1.57
CA ILE A 295 -2.67 15.07 1.99
C ILE A 295 -2.72 16.51 1.49
N LEU A 296 -3.08 16.73 0.21
CA LEU A 296 -3.18 18.06 -0.39
C LEU A 296 -4.36 18.87 0.15
N MET A 297 -5.48 18.21 0.48
CA MET A 297 -6.68 18.85 1.04
C MET A 297 -7.12 18.13 2.33
N PRO A 298 -6.48 18.42 3.47
CA PRO A 298 -6.83 17.80 4.75
C PRO A 298 -8.27 18.08 5.14
N LYS A 299 -8.93 17.11 5.77
CA LYS A 299 -10.37 17.13 6.04
C LYS A 299 -10.80 18.38 6.81
N LYS A 300 -10.12 18.66 7.93
CA LYS A 300 -10.43 19.82 8.79
C LYS A 300 -10.20 21.14 8.06
N ALA A 301 -9.04 21.30 7.42
CA ALA A 301 -8.69 22.51 6.67
C ALA A 301 -9.68 22.80 5.54
N THR A 302 -10.01 21.77 4.74
CA THR A 302 -10.95 21.91 3.62
C THR A 302 -12.34 22.33 4.09
N LYS A 303 -12.86 21.70 5.15
CA LYS A 303 -14.17 22.05 5.71
C LYS A 303 -14.21 23.49 6.25
N GLN A 304 -13.13 23.93 6.89
CA GLN A 304 -13.02 25.31 7.35
C GLN A 304 -13.07 26.29 6.17
N MET A 305 -12.28 26.07 5.13
CA MET A 305 -12.28 26.93 3.93
C MET A 305 -13.65 26.98 3.26
N VAL A 306 -14.36 25.85 3.14
CA VAL A 306 -15.73 25.81 2.59
C VAL A 306 -16.69 26.65 3.42
N GLN A 307 -16.62 26.56 4.76
CA GLN A 307 -17.46 27.36 5.66
C GLN A 307 -17.18 28.85 5.49
N GLU A 308 -15.91 29.25 5.44
CA GLU A 308 -15.50 30.64 5.22
C GLU A 308 -15.98 31.17 3.86
N SER A 309 -15.85 30.38 2.79
CA SER A 309 -16.37 30.74 1.47
C SER A 309 -17.90 30.88 1.47
N PHE A 310 -18.65 30.00 2.13
CA PHE A 310 -20.10 30.15 2.23
C PHE A 310 -20.52 31.39 3.00
N VAL A 311 -19.83 31.71 4.10
CA VAL A 311 -20.11 32.96 4.84
C VAL A 311 -19.86 34.18 3.95
N LYS A 312 -18.71 34.23 3.26
CA LYS A 312 -18.35 35.30 2.31
C LYS A 312 -19.42 35.45 1.22
N TYR A 313 -19.77 34.36 0.55
CA TYR A 313 -20.63 34.42 -0.63
C TYR A 313 -22.12 34.50 -0.34
N SER A 314 -22.57 34.11 0.87
CA SER A 314 -23.96 34.26 1.28
C SER A 314 -24.47 35.72 1.24
N LEU A 315 -23.55 36.69 1.27
CA LEU A 315 -23.84 38.12 1.20
C LEU A 315 -23.65 38.71 -0.22
N GLU A 316 -22.91 38.02 -1.09
CA GLU A 316 -22.52 38.50 -2.42
C GLU A 316 -23.39 37.91 -3.54
N PHE A 317 -23.92 36.70 -3.35
CA PHE A 317 -24.71 36.00 -4.35
C PHE A 317 -26.19 35.90 -3.94
N GLU A 318 -27.05 36.37 -4.83
CA GLU A 318 -28.50 36.12 -4.74
C GLU A 318 -28.81 34.63 -4.88
N GLN A 319 -29.94 34.19 -4.32
CA GLN A 319 -30.34 32.78 -4.28
C GLN A 319 -30.43 32.12 -5.67
N GLU A 320 -30.72 32.91 -6.71
CA GLU A 320 -30.82 32.48 -8.11
C GLU A 320 -29.45 32.24 -8.78
N LYS A 321 -28.35 32.70 -8.16
CA LYS A 321 -26.97 32.57 -8.68
C LYS A 321 -26.12 31.55 -7.91
N LYS A 322 -26.75 30.65 -7.14
CA LYS A 322 -26.09 29.58 -6.36
C LYS A 322 -25.10 28.74 -7.18
N ALA A 323 -25.40 28.45 -8.45
CA ALA A 323 -24.48 27.68 -9.31
C ALA A 323 -23.15 28.42 -9.54
N LEU A 324 -23.20 29.73 -9.77
CA LEU A 324 -22.00 30.57 -9.93
C LEU A 324 -21.22 30.69 -8.62
N MET A 325 -21.93 30.74 -7.48
CA MET A 325 -21.29 30.69 -6.16
C MET A 325 -20.50 29.38 -5.97
N PHE A 326 -21.08 28.23 -6.32
CA PHE A 326 -20.39 26.94 -6.20
C PHE A 326 -19.17 26.84 -7.13
N GLU A 327 -19.27 27.38 -8.35
CA GLU A 327 -18.11 27.52 -9.25
C GLU A 327 -17.00 28.36 -8.60
N GLN A 328 -17.35 29.52 -8.04
CA GLN A 328 -16.39 30.39 -7.36
C GLN A 328 -15.75 29.73 -6.13
N VAL A 329 -16.52 28.98 -5.33
CA VAL A 329 -15.97 28.23 -4.20
C VAL A 329 -14.95 27.19 -4.67
N ILE A 330 -15.25 26.46 -5.76
CA ILE A 330 -14.31 25.48 -6.32
C ILE A 330 -13.03 26.17 -6.81
N ASP A 331 -13.17 27.31 -7.48
CA ASP A 331 -12.03 28.08 -8.01
C ASP A 331 -11.14 28.62 -6.89
N ASP A 332 -11.72 29.25 -5.87
CA ASP A 332 -11.01 29.77 -4.70
C ASP A 332 -10.26 28.64 -3.97
N LEU A 333 -10.90 27.48 -3.78
CA LEU A 333 -10.26 26.32 -3.14
C LEU A 333 -9.15 25.72 -3.99
N ALA A 334 -9.34 25.64 -5.31
CA ALA A 334 -8.35 25.11 -6.24
C ALA A 334 -7.10 25.99 -6.25
N GLU A 335 -7.30 27.31 -6.29
CA GLU A 335 -6.23 28.30 -6.16
C GLU A 335 -5.55 28.22 -4.79
N PHE A 336 -6.33 28.19 -3.70
CA PHE A 336 -5.78 28.15 -2.34
C PHE A 336 -4.92 26.91 -2.08
N PHE A 337 -5.43 25.71 -2.40
CA PHE A 337 -4.69 24.46 -2.18
C PHE A 337 -3.71 24.11 -3.29
N GLN A 338 -3.67 24.90 -4.38
CA GLN A 338 -2.86 24.64 -5.57
C GLN A 338 -3.12 23.23 -6.15
N VAL A 339 -4.41 22.92 -6.37
CA VAL A 339 -4.91 21.66 -6.93
C VAL A 339 -5.84 21.92 -8.12
N SER A 340 -6.24 20.88 -8.85
CA SER A 340 -7.20 21.05 -9.95
C SER A 340 -8.64 21.24 -9.43
N ARG A 341 -9.48 21.97 -10.20
CA ARG A 341 -10.93 22.10 -9.94
C ARG A 341 -11.61 20.75 -9.74
N LEU A 342 -11.25 19.77 -10.57
CA LEU A 342 -11.77 18.41 -10.48
C LEU A 342 -11.39 17.74 -9.15
N ALA A 343 -10.15 17.91 -8.68
CA ALA A 343 -9.72 17.38 -7.39
C ALA A 343 -10.53 18.01 -6.25
N VAL A 344 -10.76 19.33 -6.27
CA VAL A 344 -11.62 20.02 -5.30
C VAL A 344 -13.03 19.45 -5.32
N LYS A 345 -13.67 19.37 -6.50
CA LYS A 345 -15.03 18.81 -6.64
C LYS A 345 -15.12 17.41 -6.02
N ILE A 346 -14.21 16.51 -6.39
CA ILE A 346 -14.15 15.15 -5.85
C ILE A 346 -14.00 15.19 -4.32
N ARG A 347 -13.13 16.06 -3.80
CA ARG A 347 -12.89 16.17 -2.36
C ARG A 347 -14.12 16.70 -1.61
N LEU A 348 -14.83 17.68 -2.15
CA LEU A 348 -16.07 18.20 -1.58
C LEU A 348 -17.15 17.12 -1.48
N LEU A 349 -17.34 16.34 -2.54
CA LEU A 349 -18.28 15.20 -2.56
C LEU A 349 -17.89 14.15 -1.50
N GLN A 350 -16.60 13.81 -1.39
CA GLN A 350 -16.09 12.89 -0.35
C GLN A 350 -16.31 13.40 1.08
N LEU A 351 -16.39 14.72 1.28
CA LEU A 351 -16.62 15.35 2.58
C LEU A 351 -18.11 15.52 2.93
N GLY A 352 -19.00 15.16 1.99
CA GLY A 352 -20.46 15.17 2.16
C GLY A 352 -21.17 16.39 1.59
N TYR A 353 -20.50 17.22 0.79
CA TYR A 353 -21.10 18.40 0.15
C TYR A 353 -21.72 18.04 -1.20
N SER A 354 -22.86 17.32 -1.17
CA SER A 354 -23.55 16.83 -2.38
C SER A 354 -24.05 17.95 -3.30
N GLU A 355 -24.26 19.17 -2.78
CA GLU A 355 -24.72 20.34 -3.53
C GLU A 355 -23.77 20.76 -4.67
N PHE A 356 -22.50 20.33 -4.64
CA PHE A 356 -21.50 20.58 -5.69
C PHE A 356 -21.54 19.56 -6.85
N GLU A 357 -22.39 18.53 -6.79
CA GLU A 357 -22.43 17.47 -7.81
C GLU A 357 -22.71 18.05 -9.22
N GLY A 358 -23.61 19.04 -9.30
CA GLY A 358 -23.99 19.69 -10.55
C GLY A 358 -23.00 20.75 -11.08
N THR A 359 -21.89 21.01 -10.39
CA THR A 359 -20.94 22.08 -10.73
C THR A 359 -19.79 21.58 -11.61
N TYR A 360 -19.40 22.31 -12.66
CA TYR A 360 -18.33 21.94 -13.60
C TYR A 360 -18.46 20.50 -14.16
N ASN A 361 -19.63 20.16 -14.69
CA ASN A 361 -19.83 18.85 -15.34
C ASN A 361 -19.09 18.80 -16.68
N TYR A 362 -18.29 17.76 -16.91
CA TYR A 362 -17.48 17.62 -18.13
C TYR A 362 -17.93 16.40 -18.94
N VAL A 363 -18.41 16.63 -20.17
CA VAL A 363 -18.88 15.55 -21.07
C VAL A 363 -18.36 15.85 -22.47
N GLY A 364 -17.76 14.84 -23.12
CA GLY A 364 -17.40 14.93 -24.55
C GLY A 364 -16.46 16.08 -24.92
N ASN A 365 -15.54 16.45 -24.02
CA ASN A 365 -14.58 17.57 -24.10
C ASN A 365 -15.09 18.98 -23.77
N GLU A 366 -16.33 19.17 -23.34
CA GLU A 366 -16.85 20.49 -22.95
C GLU A 366 -17.40 20.50 -21.52
N TYR A 367 -17.26 21.65 -20.86
CA TYR A 367 -17.98 21.91 -19.61
C TYR A 367 -19.45 22.21 -19.93
N ILE A 368 -20.35 21.38 -19.42
CA ILE A 368 -21.78 21.65 -19.43
C ILE A 368 -22.06 22.70 -18.35
N ARG A 369 -23.04 23.58 -18.64
CA ARG A 369 -23.56 24.57 -17.70
C ARG A 369 -23.83 23.96 -16.32
N SER A 370 -23.19 24.50 -15.30
CA SER A 370 -23.40 24.09 -13.92
C SER A 370 -24.83 24.34 -13.45
N TYR A 371 -25.32 23.47 -12.59
CA TYR A 371 -26.62 23.60 -11.92
C TYR A 371 -26.47 23.25 -10.43
N ALA A 372 -27.35 23.78 -9.60
CA ALA A 372 -27.35 23.57 -8.15
C ALA A 372 -28.59 22.75 -7.75
N PHE A 373 -28.42 21.80 -6.84
CA PHE A 373 -29.53 21.08 -6.20
C PHE A 373 -29.67 21.49 -4.74
N GLU A 374 -30.87 21.34 -4.19
CA GLU A 374 -31.06 21.34 -2.73
C GLU A 374 -30.84 19.92 -2.18
N VAL A 375 -30.26 19.83 -0.97
CA VAL A 375 -30.03 18.56 -0.28
C VAL A 375 -31.37 17.85 -0.08
N GLY A 376 -31.58 16.71 -0.75
CA GLY A 376 -32.83 15.94 -0.73
C GLY A 376 -33.72 16.08 -1.98
N GLY A 377 -33.28 16.77 -3.03
CA GLY A 377 -34.06 16.98 -4.27
C GLY A 377 -34.00 15.85 -5.31
N ILE A 378 -33.31 14.74 -5.02
CA ILE A 378 -33.18 13.59 -5.92
C ILE A 378 -33.64 12.35 -5.14
N GLU A 379 -34.88 11.93 -5.37
CA GLU A 379 -35.39 10.58 -5.04
C GLU A 379 -35.24 9.64 -6.25
#